data_AF-A0AAV6UJS3-F1
#
_entry.id   AF-A0AAV6UJS3-F1
#
_cell.length_a   1.000
_cell.length_b   1.000
_cell.length_c   1.000
_cell.angle_alpha   90.00
_cell.angle_beta   90.00
_cell.angle_gamma   90.00
#
_symmetry.space_group_name_H-M   'P 1'
#
loop_
_entity.id
_entity.type
_entity.pdbx_description
1 polymer ?
#
loop_
_entity_poly.entity_id
_entity_poly.type
_entity_poly.pdbx_seq_one_letter_code
_entity_poly.pdbx_strand_id
1 'polypeptide(L)'
;MASKPKASTRLEYEISRSRDESNWKKVAELADQLNQRSTGFDVLVNFLLGECKLEHFLEENPPIEANVAKAKTGLAEPKRFLQTCISEQGAKLNVMRDAHLLLAKLLYAQGSHEEALNHLGKGGLDSLTEKQLSNRIMKVVAESFAIKGLCLEKIPPSSTSKFKTAEREEQILSALVRAGDLALRYLQEVERTQGNTGGTVPQLSGAPSSSPLPPTTEYRIGPILETALQRAPILYIKNGKLSNAIEQYRKALTAVETSSTQSLRQTMSRQLAEVLLRGVSEKNYADFGLKREGKNPESPWKPRKYVGPK
;
A
#
# COMPACT_ATOMS: atom_id res chain seq x y z
N MET A 1 22.00 -36.38 -1.66
CA MET A 1 22.87 -35.25 -1.31
C MET A 1 22.15 -33.96 -1.65
N ALA A 2 21.64 -33.23 -0.65
CA ALA A 2 20.99 -31.94 -0.88
C ALA A 2 22.09 -30.92 -1.21
N SER A 3 22.10 -30.42 -2.45
CA SER A 3 23.01 -29.36 -2.87
C SER A 3 22.77 -28.13 -2.00
N LYS A 4 23.78 -27.71 -1.23
CA LYS A 4 23.75 -26.44 -0.50
C LYS A 4 23.32 -25.33 -1.48
N PRO A 5 22.32 -24.49 -1.16
CA PRO A 5 21.95 -23.39 -2.03
C PRO A 5 23.20 -22.52 -2.26
N LYS A 6 23.46 -22.17 -3.53
CA LYS A 6 24.58 -21.30 -3.91
C LYS A 6 24.49 -20.02 -3.07
N ALA A 7 25.61 -19.52 -2.55
CA ALA A 7 25.64 -18.37 -1.64
C ALA A 7 24.90 -17.12 -2.19
N SER A 8 24.83 -16.95 -3.52
CA SER A 8 24.02 -15.91 -4.20
C SER A 8 22.52 -16.04 -3.88
N THR A 9 21.97 -17.25 -3.97
CA THR A 9 20.54 -17.51 -3.75
C THR A 9 20.13 -17.26 -2.30
N ARG A 10 21.06 -17.46 -1.35
CA ARG A 10 20.83 -17.13 0.06
C ARG A 10 20.79 -15.62 0.28
N LEU A 11 21.71 -14.87 -0.33
CA LEU A 11 21.74 -13.41 -0.22
C LEU A 11 20.48 -12.77 -0.80
N GLU A 12 20.04 -13.22 -1.98
CA GLU A 12 18.80 -12.76 -2.62
C GLU A 12 17.56 -13.01 -1.76
N TYR A 13 17.48 -14.19 -1.13
CA TYR A 13 16.40 -14.52 -0.19
C TYR A 13 16.41 -13.61 1.04
N GLU A 14 17.58 -13.39 1.65
CA GLU A 14 17.73 -12.51 2.82
C GLU A 14 17.38 -11.05 2.48
N ILE A 15 17.72 -10.57 1.28
CA ILE A 15 17.31 -9.25 0.78
C ILE A 15 15.79 -9.17 0.64
N SER A 16 15.16 -10.15 -0.04
CA SER A 16 13.71 -10.17 -0.24
C SER A 16 12.97 -10.18 1.09
N ARG A 17 13.40 -11.04 2.02
CA ARG A 17 12.81 -11.14 3.35
C ARG A 17 12.93 -9.83 4.13
N SER A 18 14.12 -9.22 4.12
CA SER A 18 14.36 -7.96 4.83
C SER A 18 13.50 -6.81 4.28
N ARG A 19 13.21 -6.81 2.97
CA ARG A 19 12.30 -5.84 2.33
C ARG A 19 10.84 -6.07 2.72
N ASP A 20 10.37 -7.31 2.79
CA ASP A 20 9.03 -7.64 3.27
C ASP A 20 8.86 -7.25 4.76
N GLU A 21 9.92 -7.41 5.55
CA GLU A 21 9.99 -7.03 6.97
C GLU A 21 10.20 -5.51 7.19
N SER A 22 10.34 -4.72 6.12
CA SER A 22 10.68 -3.29 6.16
C SER A 22 11.95 -2.98 6.99
N ASN A 23 12.90 -3.91 7.05
CA ASN A 23 14.16 -3.73 7.75
C ASN A 23 15.19 -3.05 6.82
N TRP A 24 14.99 -1.76 6.58
CA TRP A 24 15.77 -0.98 5.60
C TRP A 24 17.26 -0.95 5.91
N LYS A 25 17.65 -0.87 7.19
CA LYS A 25 19.06 -0.94 7.61
C LYS A 25 19.71 -2.23 7.11
N LYS A 26 19.05 -3.37 7.30
CA LYS A 26 19.56 -4.67 6.82
C LYS A 26 19.61 -4.73 5.29
N VAL A 27 18.61 -4.17 4.60
CA VAL A 27 18.61 -4.11 3.12
C VAL A 27 19.82 -3.35 2.59
N ALA A 28 20.17 -2.21 3.18
CA ALA A 28 21.36 -1.44 2.78
C ALA A 28 22.65 -2.25 2.95
N GLU A 29 22.85 -2.89 4.11
CA GLU A 29 24.01 -3.75 4.36
C GLU A 29 24.13 -4.90 3.34
N LEU A 30 23.00 -5.55 3.02
CA LEU A 30 22.98 -6.68 2.08
C LEU A 30 23.18 -6.20 0.63
N ALA A 31 22.73 -4.99 0.27
CA ALA A 31 22.99 -4.37 -1.03
C ALA A 31 24.49 -4.06 -1.21
N ASP A 32 25.16 -3.56 -0.17
CA ASP A 32 26.62 -3.33 -0.20
C ASP A 32 27.39 -4.65 -0.33
N GLN A 33 26.96 -5.70 0.37
CA GLN A 33 27.54 -7.04 0.22
C GLN A 33 27.35 -7.61 -1.18
N LEU A 34 26.19 -7.35 -1.82
CA LEU A 34 25.94 -7.75 -3.21
C LEU A 34 26.90 -7.03 -4.17
N ASN A 35 27.10 -5.73 -3.96
CA ASN A 35 28.00 -4.90 -4.75
C ASN A 35 29.47 -5.37 -4.68
N GLN A 36 29.91 -5.82 -3.50
CA GLN A 36 31.28 -6.31 -3.30
C GLN A 36 31.53 -7.71 -3.90
N ARG A 37 30.50 -8.55 -4.03
CA ARG A 37 30.65 -9.97 -4.39
C ARG A 37 30.49 -10.24 -5.88
N SER A 38 29.80 -9.37 -6.62
CA SER A 38 29.40 -9.66 -7.99
C SER A 38 29.40 -8.41 -8.86
N THR A 39 30.21 -8.39 -9.92
CA THR A 39 30.20 -7.35 -10.95
C THR A 39 28.96 -7.50 -11.84
N GLY A 40 28.25 -6.41 -12.13
CA GLY A 40 27.08 -6.41 -13.04
C GLY A 40 25.71 -6.35 -12.36
N PHE A 41 25.67 -6.22 -11.02
CA PHE A 41 24.45 -5.98 -10.25
C PHE A 41 24.22 -4.51 -9.92
N ASP A 42 25.00 -3.59 -10.47
CA ASP A 42 24.97 -2.15 -10.13
C ASP A 42 23.57 -1.54 -10.21
N VAL A 43 22.78 -1.94 -11.21
CA VAL A 43 21.38 -1.48 -11.35
C VAL A 43 20.48 -2.04 -10.24
N LEU A 44 20.66 -3.31 -9.86
CA LEU A 44 19.91 -3.90 -8.75
C LEU A 44 20.33 -3.29 -7.41
N VAL A 45 21.63 -3.05 -7.19
CA VAL A 45 22.13 -2.38 -5.99
C VAL A 45 21.57 -0.96 -5.90
N ASN A 46 21.61 -0.20 -7.00
CA ASN A 46 20.99 1.13 -7.07
C ASN A 46 19.49 1.06 -6.75
N PHE A 47 18.76 0.09 -7.29
CA PHE A 47 17.35 -0.09 -6.98
C PHE A 47 17.10 -0.31 -5.47
N LEU A 48 17.86 -1.22 -4.84
CA LEU A 48 17.75 -1.55 -3.43
C LEU A 48 18.09 -0.35 -2.53
N LEU A 49 19.18 0.36 -2.85
CA LEU A 49 19.59 1.56 -2.11
C LEU A 49 18.60 2.71 -2.30
N GLY A 50 18.09 2.90 -3.51
CA GLY A 50 17.06 3.90 -3.82
C GLY A 50 15.77 3.66 -3.04
N GLU A 51 15.30 2.41 -3.00
CA GLU A 51 14.13 2.03 -2.20
C GLU A 51 14.38 2.21 -0.70
N CYS A 52 15.49 1.68 -0.18
CA CYS A 52 15.84 1.77 1.23
C CYS A 52 15.87 3.22 1.72
N LYS A 53 16.57 4.10 0.98
CA LYS A 53 16.69 5.51 1.36
C LYS A 53 15.35 6.25 1.22
N LEU A 54 14.52 5.90 0.23
CA LEU A 54 13.18 6.44 0.09
C LEU A 54 12.29 6.07 1.28
N GLU A 55 12.19 4.78 1.61
CA GLU A 55 11.31 4.33 2.69
C GLU A 55 11.78 4.84 4.04
N HIS A 56 13.10 4.82 4.32
CA HIS A 56 13.66 5.38 5.53
C HIS A 56 13.36 6.88 5.68
N PHE A 57 13.51 7.66 4.60
CA PHE A 57 13.16 9.08 4.62
C PHE A 57 11.66 9.30 4.93
N LEU A 58 10.77 8.47 4.37
CA LEU A 58 9.32 8.60 4.55
C LEU A 58 8.83 8.11 5.92
N GLU A 59 9.58 7.23 6.59
CA GLU A 59 9.34 6.87 7.99
C GLU A 59 9.58 8.06 8.92
N GLU A 60 10.63 8.83 8.68
CA GLU A 60 10.95 10.03 9.48
C GLU A 60 10.14 11.27 9.05
N ASN A 61 9.87 11.39 7.75
CA ASN A 61 9.18 12.52 7.14
C ASN A 61 7.99 12.03 6.32
N PRO A 62 6.82 11.79 6.95
CA PRO A 62 5.62 11.36 6.27
C PRO A 62 5.27 12.23 5.05
N PRO A 63 4.72 11.66 3.96
CA PRO A 63 4.38 12.38 2.72
C PRO A 63 3.11 13.23 2.89
N ILE A 64 3.24 14.29 3.70
CA ILE A 64 2.24 15.33 3.96
C ILE A 64 2.75 16.67 3.44
N GLU A 65 1.85 17.63 3.20
CA GLU A 65 2.18 18.93 2.60
C GLU A 65 3.29 19.68 3.35
N ALA A 66 3.32 19.59 4.69
CA ALA A 66 4.34 20.23 5.52
C ALA A 66 5.77 19.72 5.24
N ASN A 67 5.93 18.49 4.75
CA ASN A 67 7.23 17.86 4.52
C ASN A 67 7.72 17.99 3.07
N VAL A 68 6.92 18.56 2.17
CA VAL A 68 7.25 18.68 0.74
C VAL A 68 8.58 19.40 0.51
N ALA A 69 8.85 20.48 1.24
CA ALA A 69 10.11 21.23 1.11
C ALA A 69 11.33 20.37 1.48
N LYS A 70 11.23 19.57 2.55
CA LYS A 70 12.28 18.62 2.96
C LYS A 70 12.43 17.48 1.97
N ALA A 71 11.31 16.97 1.41
CA ALA A 71 11.32 15.89 0.44
C ALA A 71 12.02 16.28 -0.86
N LYS A 72 11.94 17.54 -1.30
CA LYS A 72 12.63 18.01 -2.51
C LYS A 72 14.16 17.86 -2.41
N THR A 73 14.74 18.12 -1.25
CA THR A 73 16.19 17.98 -1.03
C THR A 73 16.57 16.58 -0.56
N GLY A 74 15.86 16.03 0.42
CA GLY A 74 16.16 14.73 1.03
C GLY A 74 15.97 13.53 0.09
N LEU A 75 15.10 13.64 -0.90
CA LEU A 75 14.84 12.57 -1.88
C LEU A 75 15.62 12.71 -3.20
N ALA A 76 16.53 13.70 -3.31
CA ALA A 76 17.30 13.90 -4.54
C ALA A 76 18.20 12.70 -4.87
N GLU A 77 18.87 12.14 -3.86
CA GLU A 77 19.75 10.98 -4.04
C GLU A 77 18.97 9.68 -4.33
N PRO A 78 17.93 9.29 -3.56
CA PRO A 78 17.06 8.16 -3.91
C PRO A 78 16.48 8.25 -5.32
N LYS A 79 16.08 9.46 -5.75
CA LYS A 79 15.56 9.71 -7.11
C LYS A 79 16.59 9.34 -8.16
N ARG A 80 17.85 9.76 -7.99
CA ARG A 80 18.94 9.43 -8.91
C ARG A 80 19.16 7.91 -9.02
N PHE A 81 19.16 7.21 -7.89
CA PHE A 81 19.32 5.75 -7.88
C PHE A 81 18.17 5.02 -8.59
N LEU A 82 16.92 5.40 -8.33
CA LEU A 82 15.78 4.77 -8.99
C LEU A 82 15.72 5.10 -10.49
N GLN A 83 16.22 6.27 -10.91
CA GLN A 83 16.30 6.63 -12.33
C GLN A 83 17.27 5.75 -13.13
N THR A 84 18.38 5.28 -12.55
CA THR A 84 19.30 4.36 -13.26
C THR A 84 18.66 3.01 -13.57
N CYS A 85 17.58 2.66 -12.84
CA CYS A 85 16.80 1.46 -13.03
C CYS A 85 15.85 1.55 -14.25
N ILE A 86 15.63 2.75 -14.79
CA ILE A 86 14.89 2.96 -16.04
C ILE A 86 15.88 2.79 -17.22
N SER A 87 16.37 1.56 -17.37
CA SER A 87 17.32 1.17 -18.41
C SER A 87 17.02 -0.24 -18.91
N GLU A 88 17.54 -0.63 -20.07
CA GLU A 88 17.37 -2.00 -20.60
C GLU A 88 17.79 -3.07 -19.59
N GLN A 89 18.85 -2.80 -18.82
CA GLN A 89 19.30 -3.69 -17.76
C GLN A 89 18.29 -3.80 -16.61
N GLY A 90 17.66 -2.69 -16.22
CA GLY A 90 16.58 -2.70 -15.24
C GLY A 90 15.33 -3.46 -15.71
N ALA A 91 15.05 -3.46 -17.01
CA ALA A 91 14.00 -4.29 -17.60
C ALA A 91 14.35 -5.78 -17.53
N LYS A 92 15.59 -6.16 -17.91
CA LYS A 92 16.09 -7.55 -17.82
C LYS A 92 16.05 -8.09 -16.38
N LEU A 93 16.30 -7.22 -15.40
CA LEU A 93 16.27 -7.56 -13.97
C LEU A 93 14.86 -7.50 -13.35
N ASN A 94 13.82 -7.18 -14.12
CA ASN A 94 12.43 -7.02 -13.66
C ASN A 94 12.23 -5.96 -12.55
N VAL A 95 13.15 -4.99 -12.43
CA VAL A 95 13.06 -3.91 -11.42
C VAL A 95 12.50 -2.60 -11.98
N MET A 96 12.52 -2.43 -13.31
CA MET A 96 12.10 -1.18 -13.97
C MET A 96 10.67 -0.77 -13.60
N ARG A 97 9.72 -1.72 -13.58
CA ARG A 97 8.32 -1.43 -13.25
C ARG A 97 8.19 -0.90 -11.83
N ASP A 98 8.81 -1.59 -10.88
CA ASP A 98 8.78 -1.22 -9.48
C ASP A 98 9.52 0.10 -9.25
N ALA A 99 10.59 0.37 -9.99
CA ALA A 99 11.28 1.65 -9.96
C ALA A 99 10.36 2.80 -10.41
N HIS A 100 9.53 2.60 -11.44
CA HIS A 100 8.50 3.57 -11.83
C HIS A 100 7.49 3.84 -10.70
N LEU A 101 7.00 2.79 -10.03
CA LEU A 101 6.05 2.94 -8.93
C LEU A 101 6.67 3.65 -7.71
N LEU A 102 7.91 3.30 -7.34
CA LEU A 102 8.65 3.97 -6.27
C LEU A 102 8.99 5.42 -6.62
N LEU A 103 9.35 5.72 -7.87
CA LEU A 103 9.56 7.10 -8.33
C LEU A 103 8.27 7.91 -8.24
N ALA A 104 7.11 7.32 -8.56
CA ALA A 104 5.83 8.01 -8.38
C ALA A 104 5.56 8.34 -6.91
N LYS A 105 5.85 7.43 -5.98
CA LYS A 105 5.77 7.66 -4.52
C LYS A 105 6.70 8.78 -4.06
N LEU A 106 7.93 8.77 -4.55
CA LEU A 106 8.92 9.82 -4.30
C LEU A 106 8.43 11.19 -4.81
N LEU A 107 7.97 11.25 -6.06
CA LEU A 107 7.48 12.49 -6.69
C LEU A 107 6.22 13.02 -6.01
N TYR A 108 5.34 12.14 -5.54
CA TYR A 108 4.19 12.51 -4.71
C TYR A 108 4.65 13.19 -3.42
N ALA A 109 5.63 12.63 -2.72
CA ALA A 109 6.21 13.26 -1.52
C ALA A 109 6.88 14.62 -1.81
N GLN A 110 7.43 14.81 -3.03
CA GLN A 110 7.98 16.08 -3.50
C GLN A 110 6.93 17.10 -3.97
N GLY A 111 5.64 16.72 -4.03
CA GLY A 111 4.55 17.55 -4.55
C GLY A 111 4.46 17.61 -6.09
N SER A 112 5.26 16.83 -6.82
CA SER A 112 5.24 16.78 -8.29
C SER A 112 4.17 15.80 -8.79
N HIS A 113 2.89 16.18 -8.64
CA HIS A 113 1.75 15.30 -8.91
C HIS A 113 1.64 14.82 -10.37
N GLU A 114 1.91 15.68 -11.35
CA GLU A 114 1.83 15.33 -12.78
C GLU A 114 2.91 14.34 -13.19
N GLU A 115 4.16 14.56 -12.74
CA GLU A 115 5.26 13.62 -12.97
C GLU A 115 4.99 12.27 -12.29
N ALA A 116 4.41 12.27 -11.08
CA ALA A 116 4.03 11.06 -10.39
C ALA A 116 3.03 10.24 -11.23
N LEU A 117 1.98 10.86 -11.78
CA LEU A 117 1.02 10.18 -12.66
C LEU A 117 1.68 9.63 -13.94
N ASN A 118 2.60 10.37 -14.54
CA ASN A 118 3.36 9.90 -15.71
C ASN A 118 4.16 8.63 -15.39
N HIS A 119 4.83 8.60 -14.23
CA HIS A 119 5.56 7.41 -13.78
C HIS A 119 4.63 6.23 -13.47
N LEU A 120 3.44 6.45 -12.89
CA LEU A 120 2.45 5.39 -12.68
C LEU A 120 1.94 4.79 -14.00
N GLY A 121 1.72 5.64 -15.01
CA GLY A 121 1.35 5.20 -16.36
C GLY A 121 2.44 4.36 -17.01
N LYS A 122 3.71 4.83 -16.98
CA LYS A 122 4.87 4.08 -17.48
C LYS A 122 5.12 2.77 -16.72
N GLY A 123 4.82 2.75 -15.43
CA GLY A 123 4.86 1.54 -14.59
C GLY A 123 3.73 0.55 -14.87
N GLY A 124 2.80 0.86 -15.78
CA GLY A 124 1.71 -0.05 -16.15
C GLY A 124 0.78 -0.37 -14.98
N LEU A 125 0.52 0.59 -14.08
CA LEU A 125 -0.32 0.37 -12.90
C LEU A 125 -1.71 -0.17 -13.28
N ASP A 126 -2.31 0.38 -14.35
CA ASP A 126 -3.65 -0.01 -14.82
C ASP A 126 -3.66 -1.33 -15.60
N SER A 127 -2.51 -1.79 -16.09
CA SER A 127 -2.38 -3.07 -16.81
C SER A 127 -2.01 -4.25 -15.90
N LEU A 128 -1.93 -4.03 -14.59
CA LEU A 128 -1.67 -5.09 -13.62
C LEU A 128 -2.83 -6.09 -13.58
N THR A 129 -2.47 -7.37 -13.60
CA THR A 129 -3.42 -8.49 -13.48
C THR A 129 -3.54 -8.89 -12.01
N GLU A 130 -4.74 -9.28 -11.58
CA GLU A 130 -5.05 -9.69 -10.21
C GLU A 130 -4.49 -11.09 -9.89
N LYS A 131 -3.16 -11.17 -9.81
CA LYS A 131 -2.41 -12.36 -9.41
C LYS A 131 -2.02 -12.27 -7.93
N GLN A 132 -1.64 -13.40 -7.34
CA GLN A 132 -1.06 -13.43 -6.00
C GLN A 132 0.25 -12.62 -5.99
N LEU A 133 0.37 -11.69 -5.04
CA LEU A 133 1.53 -10.82 -4.87
C LEU A 133 2.26 -11.16 -3.57
N SER A 134 3.58 -10.92 -3.53
CA SER A 134 4.33 -10.82 -2.27
C SER A 134 3.86 -9.61 -1.45
N ASN A 135 4.09 -9.61 -0.13
CA ASN A 135 3.69 -8.52 0.76
C ASN A 135 4.22 -7.16 0.30
N ARG A 136 5.52 -7.07 -0.01
CA ARG A 136 6.13 -5.83 -0.52
C ARG A 136 5.46 -5.32 -1.79
N ILE A 137 5.31 -6.16 -2.82
CA ILE A 137 4.67 -5.74 -4.09
C ILE A 137 3.21 -5.32 -3.84
N MET A 138 2.47 -6.02 -2.98
CA MET A 138 1.10 -5.65 -2.63
C MET A 138 1.04 -4.25 -2.00
N LYS A 139 1.95 -3.95 -1.06
CA LYS A 139 2.09 -2.60 -0.47
C LYS A 139 2.37 -1.55 -1.53
N VAL A 140 3.38 -1.78 -2.38
CA VAL A 140 3.79 -0.82 -3.43
C VAL A 140 2.63 -0.55 -4.41
N VAL A 141 1.90 -1.59 -4.81
CA VAL A 141 0.75 -1.44 -5.73
C VAL A 141 -0.42 -0.72 -5.03
N ALA A 142 -0.71 -1.04 -3.76
CA ALA A 142 -1.73 -0.34 -2.97
C ALA A 142 -1.41 1.17 -2.88
N GLU A 143 -0.17 1.50 -2.53
CA GLU A 143 0.29 2.89 -2.42
C GLU A 143 0.25 3.58 -3.78
N SER A 144 0.59 2.88 -4.86
CA SER A 144 0.54 3.42 -6.22
C SER A 144 -0.87 3.79 -6.65
N PHE A 145 -1.87 2.95 -6.37
CA PHE A 145 -3.28 3.29 -6.62
C PHE A 145 -3.75 4.45 -5.73
N ALA A 146 -3.32 4.50 -4.47
CA ALA A 146 -3.63 5.63 -3.58
C ALA A 146 -3.06 6.93 -4.13
N ILE A 147 -1.78 6.95 -4.51
CA ILE A 147 -1.10 8.10 -5.10
C ILE A 147 -1.79 8.53 -6.39
N LYS A 148 -2.20 7.59 -7.26
CA LYS A 148 -2.96 7.91 -8.48
C LYS A 148 -4.22 8.72 -8.15
N GLY A 149 -5.04 8.22 -7.22
CA GLY A 149 -6.26 8.91 -6.80
C GLY A 149 -5.98 10.29 -6.21
N LEU A 150 -5.02 10.38 -5.28
CA LEU A 150 -4.67 11.62 -4.59
C LEU A 150 -4.06 12.67 -5.52
N CYS A 151 -3.20 12.28 -6.46
CA CYS A 151 -2.65 13.19 -7.48
C CYS A 151 -3.75 13.72 -8.41
N LEU A 152 -4.67 12.84 -8.85
CA LEU A 152 -5.81 13.25 -9.67
C LEU A 152 -6.74 14.21 -8.93
N GLU A 153 -6.90 14.09 -7.61
CA GLU A 153 -7.65 15.10 -6.84
C GLU A 153 -6.95 16.46 -6.79
N LYS A 154 -5.61 16.49 -6.73
CA LYS A 154 -4.81 17.71 -6.59
C LYS A 154 -4.66 18.50 -7.89
N ILE A 155 -4.57 17.81 -9.02
CA ILE A 155 -4.41 18.46 -10.32
C ILE A 155 -5.76 19.10 -10.70
N PRO A 156 -5.81 20.32 -11.26
CA PRO A 156 -7.05 20.90 -11.76
C PRO A 156 -7.56 20.12 -12.99
N PRO A 157 -8.90 20.05 -13.21
CA PRO A 157 -9.43 19.38 -14.39
C PRO A 157 -8.99 20.12 -15.66
N SER A 158 -8.50 19.37 -16.65
CA SER A 158 -8.07 19.93 -17.95
C SER A 158 -9.25 20.37 -18.83
N SER A 159 -10.48 20.00 -18.47
CA SER A 159 -11.70 20.35 -19.18
C SER A 159 -12.83 20.66 -18.21
N THR A 160 -13.66 21.63 -18.57
CA THR A 160 -14.88 21.99 -17.84
C THR A 160 -16.11 21.15 -18.27
N SER A 161 -15.95 20.24 -19.23
CA SER A 161 -17.04 19.37 -19.68
C SER A 161 -17.50 18.45 -18.55
N LYS A 162 -18.81 18.46 -18.25
CA LYS A 162 -19.43 17.61 -17.23
C LYS A 162 -19.08 16.13 -17.39
N PHE A 163 -19.00 15.65 -18.64
CA PHE A 163 -18.65 14.27 -18.95
C PHE A 163 -17.21 13.93 -18.52
N LYS A 164 -16.24 14.77 -18.89
CA LYS A 164 -14.83 14.57 -18.53
C LYS A 164 -14.60 14.71 -17.02
N THR A 165 -15.34 15.60 -16.36
CA THR A 165 -15.31 15.70 -14.89
C THR A 165 -15.83 14.43 -14.23
N ALA A 166 -16.96 13.89 -14.70
CA ALA A 166 -17.53 12.66 -14.15
C ALA A 166 -16.62 11.44 -14.38
N GLU A 167 -16.02 11.31 -15.57
CA GLU A 167 -15.04 10.26 -15.88
C GLU A 167 -13.83 10.34 -14.94
N ARG A 168 -13.30 11.54 -14.72
CA ARG A 168 -12.20 11.78 -13.81
C ARG A 168 -12.54 11.42 -12.36
N GLU A 169 -13.72 11.80 -11.89
CA GLU A 169 -14.21 11.44 -10.56
C GLU A 169 -14.30 9.92 -10.39
N GLU A 170 -14.78 9.22 -11.41
CA GLU A 170 -14.82 7.75 -11.42
C GLU A 170 -13.41 7.14 -11.39
N GLN A 171 -12.46 7.68 -12.13
CA GLN A 171 -11.06 7.25 -12.10
C GLN A 171 -10.42 7.44 -10.72
N ILE A 172 -10.68 8.59 -10.07
CA ILE A 172 -10.22 8.86 -8.70
C ILE A 172 -10.80 7.83 -7.72
N LEU A 173 -12.12 7.65 -7.74
CA LEU A 173 -12.82 6.72 -6.85
C LEU A 173 -12.35 5.28 -7.06
N SER A 174 -12.25 4.84 -8.32
CA SER A 174 -11.77 3.50 -8.68
C SER A 174 -10.36 3.24 -8.14
N ALA A 175 -9.44 4.21 -8.31
CA ALA A 175 -8.08 4.10 -7.80
C ALA A 175 -8.05 4.02 -6.27
N LEU A 176 -8.78 4.89 -5.55
CA LEU A 176 -8.80 4.89 -4.08
C LEU A 176 -9.44 3.63 -3.50
N VAL A 177 -10.53 3.12 -4.11
CA VAL A 177 -11.18 1.87 -3.67
C VAL A 177 -10.23 0.69 -3.86
N ARG A 178 -9.56 0.61 -5.02
CA ARG A 178 -8.60 -0.47 -5.29
C ARG A 178 -7.40 -0.42 -4.35
N ALA A 179 -6.92 0.79 -4.03
CA ALA A 179 -5.89 0.99 -3.02
C ALA A 179 -6.34 0.50 -1.64
N GLY A 180 -7.57 0.81 -1.23
CA GLY A 180 -8.13 0.39 0.05
C GLY A 180 -8.27 -1.13 0.17
N ASP A 181 -8.78 -1.80 -0.87
CA ASP A 181 -8.89 -3.27 -0.89
C ASP A 181 -7.52 -3.94 -0.74
N LEU A 182 -6.55 -3.50 -1.53
CA LEU A 182 -5.17 -4.00 -1.47
C LEU A 182 -4.51 -3.70 -0.12
N ALA A 183 -4.74 -2.52 0.45
CA ALA A 183 -4.19 -2.14 1.74
C ALA A 183 -4.71 -3.07 2.86
N LEU A 184 -6.02 -3.30 2.93
CA LEU A 184 -6.61 -4.21 3.90
C LEU A 184 -6.10 -5.64 3.70
N ARG A 185 -6.01 -6.11 2.45
CA ARG A 185 -5.47 -7.43 2.12
C ARG A 185 -4.00 -7.58 2.52
N TYR A 186 -3.19 -6.54 2.29
CA TYR A 186 -1.78 -6.47 2.66
C TYR A 186 -1.61 -6.57 4.18
N LEU A 187 -2.35 -5.79 4.95
CA LEU A 187 -2.26 -5.79 6.41
C LEU A 187 -2.63 -7.15 7.00
N GLN A 188 -3.65 -7.81 6.45
CA GLN A 188 -4.02 -9.18 6.82
C GLN A 188 -2.90 -10.18 6.53
N GLU A 189 -2.19 -10.01 5.40
CA GLU A 189 -1.11 -10.92 5.04
C GLU A 189 0.14 -10.71 5.91
N VAL A 190 0.47 -9.46 6.22
CA VAL A 190 1.57 -9.12 7.15
C VAL A 190 1.32 -9.73 8.52
N GLU A 191 0.14 -9.49 9.09
CA GLU A 191 -0.22 -10.02 10.40
C GLU A 191 -0.18 -11.56 10.41
N ARG A 192 -0.69 -12.20 9.34
CA ARG A 192 -0.59 -13.65 9.15
C ARG A 192 0.85 -14.16 9.12
N THR A 193 1.76 -13.47 8.42
CA THR A 193 3.17 -13.87 8.33
C THR A 193 3.94 -13.70 9.63
N GLN A 194 3.50 -12.81 10.52
CA GLN A 194 4.11 -12.57 11.83
C GLN A 194 3.64 -13.56 12.91
N GLY A 195 2.68 -14.43 12.60
CA GLY A 195 2.12 -15.38 13.57
C GLY A 195 1.16 -14.74 14.60
N ASN A 196 0.86 -13.45 14.46
CA ASN A 196 -0.18 -12.79 15.23
C ASN A 196 -1.53 -13.08 14.57
N THR A 197 -2.26 -14.11 14.99
CA THR A 197 -3.64 -14.29 14.50
C THR A 197 -4.61 -13.50 15.37
N GLY A 198 -5.06 -12.34 14.88
CA GLY A 198 -6.33 -11.71 15.24
C GLY A 198 -6.52 -11.27 16.69
N GLY A 199 -6.48 -9.95 16.93
CA GLY A 199 -7.30 -9.27 17.93
C GLY A 199 -7.21 -9.67 19.41
N THR A 200 -6.29 -10.56 19.81
CA THR A 200 -6.07 -10.83 21.23
C THR A 200 -5.18 -9.75 21.82
N VAL A 201 -5.75 -8.94 22.71
CA VAL A 201 -5.01 -8.16 23.70
C VAL A 201 -3.90 -9.04 24.27
N PRO A 202 -2.63 -8.60 24.39
CA PRO A 202 -1.60 -9.42 24.98
C PRO A 202 -2.00 -9.74 26.42
N GLN A 203 -2.45 -10.97 26.64
CA GLN A 203 -2.71 -11.50 27.97
C GLN A 203 -1.36 -11.60 28.66
N LEU A 204 -1.14 -10.73 29.65
CA LEU A 204 -0.09 -10.83 30.65
C LEU A 204 -0.18 -12.21 31.32
N SER A 205 0.48 -13.20 30.73
CA SER A 205 0.70 -14.51 31.32
C SER A 205 2.20 -14.76 31.32
N GLY A 206 2.75 -14.79 32.53
CA GLY A 206 4.18 -14.81 32.78
C GLY A 206 4.85 -16.08 32.28
N ALA A 207 5.87 -15.89 31.45
CA ALA A 207 7.00 -16.80 31.33
C ALA A 207 8.23 -15.97 30.91
N PRO A 208 9.38 -16.06 31.60
CA PRO A 208 10.57 -15.33 31.23
C PRO A 208 11.26 -16.09 30.09
N SER A 209 10.87 -15.81 28.85
CA SER A 209 11.62 -16.28 27.68
C SER A 209 12.67 -15.23 27.29
N SER A 210 13.94 -15.57 27.50
CA SER A 210 15.12 -14.76 27.24
C SER A 210 15.48 -14.65 25.75
N SER A 211 14.49 -14.54 24.87
CA SER A 211 14.72 -14.22 23.46
C SER A 211 14.45 -12.73 23.23
N PRO A 212 15.35 -12.00 22.53
CA PRO A 212 15.06 -10.62 22.16
C PRO A 212 13.83 -10.64 21.27
N LEU A 213 12.71 -10.14 21.80
CA LEU A 213 11.53 -9.84 21.01
C LEU A 213 12.00 -9.04 19.79
N PRO A 214 11.61 -9.42 18.55
CA PRO A 214 11.88 -8.58 17.41
C PRO A 214 11.33 -7.17 17.70
N PRO A 215 12.05 -6.10 17.31
CA PRO A 215 11.57 -4.74 17.55
C PRO A 215 10.15 -4.66 17.03
N THR A 216 9.23 -4.23 17.90
CA THR A 216 7.83 -3.99 17.57
C THR A 216 7.77 -2.87 16.52
N THR A 217 8.01 -3.22 15.26
CA THR A 217 7.47 -2.45 14.16
C THR A 217 5.98 -2.70 14.20
N GLU A 218 5.25 -1.88 14.96
CA GLU A 218 3.82 -1.74 14.75
C GLU A 218 3.66 -1.43 13.27
N TYR A 219 3.22 -2.40 12.47
CA TYR A 219 2.94 -2.19 11.06
C TYR A 219 1.75 -1.27 10.96
N ARG A 220 2.00 0.04 11.02
CA ARG A 220 0.97 1.06 10.83
C ARG A 220 0.59 1.06 9.34
N ILE A 221 -0.68 1.33 9.07
CA ILE A 221 -1.28 1.36 7.73
C ILE A 221 -0.49 2.26 6.75
N GLY A 222 0.26 3.23 7.28
CA GLY A 222 1.01 4.19 6.50
C GLY A 222 0.10 5.32 6.03
N PRO A 223 0.58 6.58 6.06
CA PRO A 223 -0.27 7.75 5.86
C PRO A 223 -0.94 7.80 4.49
N ILE A 224 -0.28 7.29 3.44
CA ILE A 224 -0.84 7.24 2.07
C ILE A 224 -2.06 6.32 2.02
N LEU A 225 -1.93 5.09 2.53
CA LEU A 225 -3.01 4.10 2.50
C LEU A 225 -4.14 4.46 3.46
N GLU A 226 -3.81 5.00 4.64
CA GLU A 226 -4.80 5.48 5.60
C GLU A 226 -5.62 6.62 5.01
N THR A 227 -4.95 7.59 4.36
CA THR A 227 -5.64 8.68 3.66
C THR A 227 -6.56 8.12 2.56
N ALA A 228 -6.10 7.16 1.75
CA ALA A 228 -6.91 6.60 0.68
C ALA A 228 -8.17 5.87 1.20
N LEU A 229 -8.02 5.07 2.26
CA LEU A 229 -9.12 4.34 2.92
C LEU A 229 -10.20 5.29 3.46
N GLN A 230 -9.81 6.40 4.08
CA GLN A 230 -10.75 7.40 4.60
C GLN A 230 -11.31 8.31 3.49
N ARG A 231 -10.54 8.57 2.43
CA ARG A 231 -10.92 9.51 1.38
C ARG A 231 -12.01 8.97 0.45
N ALA A 232 -12.00 7.67 0.13
CA ALA A 232 -12.96 7.08 -0.80
C ALA A 232 -14.43 7.27 -0.36
N PRO A 233 -14.85 6.96 0.89
CA PRO A 233 -16.22 7.22 1.34
C PRO A 233 -16.60 8.70 1.33
N ILE A 234 -15.67 9.59 1.70
CA ILE A 234 -15.90 11.04 1.70
C ILE A 234 -16.19 11.54 0.29
N LEU A 235 -15.47 11.07 -0.72
CA LEU A 235 -15.74 11.44 -2.11
C LEU A 235 -17.09 10.90 -2.61
N TYR A 236 -17.46 9.68 -2.25
CA TYR A 236 -18.80 9.18 -2.59
C TYR A 236 -19.91 10.06 -2.00
N ILE A 237 -19.76 10.52 -0.76
CA ILE A 237 -20.71 11.46 -0.14
C ILE A 237 -20.74 12.79 -0.89
N LYS A 238 -19.58 13.38 -1.20
CA LYS A 238 -19.48 14.64 -1.94
C LYS A 238 -20.14 14.58 -3.31
N ASN A 239 -20.08 13.43 -3.97
CA ASN A 239 -20.67 13.22 -5.30
C ASN A 239 -22.16 12.79 -5.21
N GLY A 240 -22.79 12.84 -4.03
CA GLY A 240 -24.19 12.47 -3.82
C GLY A 240 -24.47 10.96 -3.89
N LYS A 241 -23.43 10.12 -3.96
CA LYS A 241 -23.53 8.66 -4.07
C LYS A 241 -23.50 8.01 -2.68
N LEU A 242 -24.49 8.34 -1.85
CA LEU A 242 -24.52 7.94 -0.44
C LEU A 242 -24.54 6.42 -0.22
N SER A 243 -25.28 5.69 -1.06
CA SER A 243 -25.34 4.22 -1.05
C SER A 243 -23.95 3.60 -1.19
N ASN A 244 -23.14 4.14 -2.10
CA ASN A 244 -21.80 3.65 -2.37
C ASN A 244 -20.86 3.98 -1.21
N ALA A 245 -21.01 5.15 -0.58
CA ALA A 245 -20.24 5.50 0.61
C ALA A 245 -20.50 4.52 1.77
N ILE A 246 -21.78 4.22 2.03
CA ILE A 246 -22.21 3.25 3.05
C ILE A 246 -21.63 1.86 2.74
N GLU A 247 -21.69 1.43 1.48
CA GLU A 247 -21.11 0.16 1.05
C GLU A 247 -19.60 0.12 1.27
N GLN A 248 -18.87 1.21 0.99
CA GLN A 248 -17.43 1.27 1.23
C GLN A 248 -17.07 1.20 2.72
N TYR A 249 -17.79 1.92 3.58
CA TYR A 249 -17.61 1.78 5.03
C TYR A 249 -17.86 0.33 5.48
N ARG A 250 -18.96 -0.28 5.01
CA ARG A 250 -19.30 -1.68 5.32
C ARG A 250 -18.21 -2.64 4.82
N LYS A 251 -17.66 -2.45 3.61
CA LYS A 251 -16.54 -3.25 3.08
C LYS A 251 -15.32 -3.20 3.97
N ALA A 252 -14.90 -2.00 4.38
CA ALA A 252 -13.75 -1.84 5.27
C ALA A 252 -14.00 -2.45 6.67
N LEU A 253 -15.22 -2.29 7.21
CA LEU A 253 -15.57 -2.81 8.54
C LEU A 253 -15.80 -4.32 8.56
N THR A 254 -16.15 -4.95 7.44
CA THR A 254 -16.32 -6.41 7.34
C THR A 254 -15.06 -7.16 6.97
N ALA A 255 -14.02 -6.47 6.51
CA ALA A 255 -12.70 -7.06 6.42
C ALA A 255 -12.27 -7.59 7.79
N VAL A 256 -11.66 -8.77 7.81
CA VAL A 256 -11.08 -9.36 9.02
C VAL A 256 -10.09 -8.35 9.62
N GLU A 257 -10.33 -8.03 10.88
CA GLU A 257 -9.54 -7.07 11.64
C GLU A 257 -8.10 -7.53 11.82
N THR A 258 -7.20 -6.56 11.72
CA THR A 258 -5.81 -6.69 12.16
C THR A 258 -5.54 -5.69 13.29
N SER A 259 -4.51 -5.97 14.09
CA SER A 259 -3.98 -5.06 15.11
C SER A 259 -3.77 -3.63 14.59
N SER A 260 -3.25 -3.49 13.36
CA SER A 260 -3.01 -2.20 12.70
C SER A 260 -4.27 -1.43 12.28
N THR A 261 -5.43 -2.10 12.19
CA THR A 261 -6.67 -1.52 11.66
C THR A 261 -7.67 -1.06 12.72
N GLN A 262 -7.41 -1.29 14.00
CA GLN A 262 -8.36 -1.03 15.08
C GLN A 262 -8.81 0.44 15.15
N SER A 263 -7.85 1.38 15.17
CA SER A 263 -8.13 2.82 15.23
C SER A 263 -8.89 3.33 14.00
N LEU A 264 -8.50 2.85 12.81
CA LEU A 264 -9.18 3.17 11.55
C LEU A 264 -10.62 2.67 11.58
N ARG A 265 -10.84 1.41 12.00
CA ARG A 265 -12.18 0.81 12.09
C ARG A 265 -13.05 1.53 13.11
N GLN A 266 -12.51 1.98 14.24
CA GLN A 266 -13.24 2.82 15.19
C GLN A 266 -13.72 4.12 14.53
N THR A 267 -12.83 4.80 13.80
CA THR A 267 -13.15 6.04 13.09
C THR A 267 -14.20 5.81 12.00
N MET A 268 -14.03 4.78 11.17
CA MET A 268 -14.96 4.42 10.10
C MET A 268 -16.32 3.97 10.63
N SER A 269 -16.37 3.30 11.79
CA SER A 269 -17.62 2.89 12.45
C SER A 269 -18.42 4.11 12.89
N ARG A 270 -17.76 5.08 13.54
CA ARG A 270 -18.40 6.35 13.92
C ARG A 270 -18.90 7.11 12.68
N GLN A 271 -18.07 7.23 11.65
CA GLN A 271 -18.44 7.92 10.41
C GLN A 271 -19.63 7.23 9.70
N LEU A 272 -19.66 5.90 9.67
CA LEU A 272 -20.79 5.15 9.13
C LEU A 272 -22.07 5.43 9.95
N ALA A 273 -21.99 5.40 11.28
CA ALA A 273 -23.12 5.70 12.14
C ALA A 273 -23.67 7.12 11.88
N GLU A 274 -22.81 8.12 11.76
CA GLU A 274 -23.21 9.50 11.42
C GLU A 274 -23.91 9.59 10.07
N VAL A 275 -23.39 8.89 9.05
CA VAL A 275 -23.98 8.83 7.71
C VAL A 275 -25.35 8.16 7.74
N LEU A 276 -25.50 7.07 8.48
CA LEU A 276 -26.77 6.35 8.61
C LEU A 276 -27.81 7.21 9.34
N LEU A 277 -27.44 7.87 10.45
CA LEU A 277 -28.35 8.66 11.25
C LEU A 277 -28.83 9.95 10.56
N ARG A 278 -27.99 10.56 9.71
CA ARG A 278 -28.30 11.86 9.09
C ARG A 278 -28.71 11.75 7.62
N GLY A 279 -28.28 10.71 6.92
CA GLY A 279 -28.45 10.57 5.47
C GLY A 279 -29.39 9.44 5.06
N VAL A 280 -29.83 8.59 5.99
CA VAL A 280 -30.69 7.44 5.71
C VAL A 280 -31.94 7.50 6.57
N SER A 281 -33.03 6.96 6.04
CA SER A 281 -34.35 6.82 6.64
C SER A 281 -34.75 5.33 6.60
N GLU A 282 -35.80 4.96 7.31
CA GLU A 282 -36.30 3.57 7.29
C GLU A 282 -36.66 3.10 5.87
N LYS A 283 -37.12 4.00 4.99
CA LYS A 283 -37.58 3.67 3.63
C LYS A 283 -36.45 3.39 2.64
N ASN A 284 -35.27 3.97 2.85
CA ASN A 284 -34.12 3.83 1.94
C ASN A 284 -32.95 3.09 2.59
N TYR A 285 -33.13 2.56 3.80
CA TYR A 285 -32.16 1.70 4.45
C TYR A 285 -32.05 0.36 3.70
N ALA A 286 -30.86 0.07 3.20
CA ALA A 286 -30.54 -1.24 2.65
C ALA A 286 -29.99 -2.14 3.77
N ASP A 287 -30.72 -3.22 4.06
CA ASP A 287 -30.34 -4.20 5.06
C ASP A 287 -28.94 -4.76 4.79
N PHE A 288 -28.22 -5.04 5.88
CA PHE A 288 -26.85 -5.51 5.85
C PHE A 288 -26.73 -6.91 6.44
N GLY A 289 -26.69 -7.90 5.56
CA GLY A 289 -26.30 -9.26 5.91
C GLY A 289 -24.84 -9.53 5.54
N LEU A 290 -24.14 -10.30 6.38
CA LEU A 290 -22.90 -10.98 5.98
C LEU A 290 -23.25 -11.97 4.87
N LYS A 291 -23.11 -11.54 3.61
CA LYS A 291 -23.36 -12.40 2.46
C LYS A 291 -22.35 -13.54 2.47
N ARG A 292 -22.82 -14.76 2.29
CA ARG A 292 -21.95 -15.92 2.02
C ARG A 292 -21.16 -15.61 0.75
N GLU A 293 -19.83 -15.77 0.79
CA GLU A 293 -19.03 -15.70 -0.43
C GLU A 293 -19.57 -16.73 -1.43
N GLY A 294 -19.82 -16.30 -2.67
CA GLY A 294 -20.25 -17.19 -3.73
C GLY A 294 -19.19 -18.25 -4.03
N LYS A 295 -19.54 -19.30 -4.76
CA LYS A 295 -18.60 -20.40 -5.14
C LYS A 295 -17.39 -19.94 -5.99
N ASN A 296 -17.32 -18.67 -6.38
CA ASN A 296 -16.17 -18.13 -7.12
C ASN A 296 -15.11 -17.63 -6.14
N PRO A 297 -13.83 -18.00 -6.32
CA PRO A 297 -12.76 -17.46 -5.49
C PRO A 297 -12.75 -15.93 -5.60
N GLU A 298 -12.87 -15.24 -4.46
CA GLU A 298 -12.69 -13.78 -4.43
C GLU A 298 -11.28 -13.44 -4.93
N SER A 299 -11.15 -12.31 -5.62
CA SER A 299 -9.88 -11.83 -6.17
C SER A 299 -8.78 -11.81 -5.11
N PRO A 300 -7.53 -12.19 -5.43
CA PRO A 300 -6.42 -12.20 -4.47
C PRO A 300 -6.08 -10.81 -3.91
N TRP A 301 -6.64 -9.75 -4.49
CA TRP A 301 -6.48 -8.36 -4.05
C TRP A 301 -7.57 -7.90 -3.10
N LYS A 302 -8.63 -8.69 -2.91
CA LYS A 302 -9.72 -8.36 -1.99
C LYS A 302 -9.39 -8.83 -0.57
N PRO A 303 -9.71 -8.04 0.46
CA PRO A 303 -9.49 -8.45 1.83
C PRO A 303 -10.41 -9.61 2.20
N ARG A 304 -9.92 -10.50 3.05
CA ARG A 304 -10.73 -11.56 3.66
C ARG A 304 -11.79 -10.92 4.54
N LYS A 305 -12.99 -11.48 4.56
CA LYS A 305 -14.13 -10.97 5.35
C LYS A 305 -14.53 -11.95 6.44
N TYR A 306 -15.23 -11.46 7.46
CA TYR A 306 -15.91 -12.33 8.41
C TYR A 306 -16.98 -13.16 7.70
N VAL A 307 -16.97 -14.47 7.93
CA VAL A 307 -18.01 -15.40 7.47
C VAL A 307 -18.96 -15.72 8.62
N GLY A 308 -20.27 -15.68 8.34
CA GLY A 308 -21.29 -16.05 9.32
C GLY A 308 -21.29 -17.56 9.62
N PRO A 309 -21.87 -17.98 10.77
CA PRO A 309 -22.06 -19.39 11.08
C PRO A 309 -22.89 -20.10 10.00
N LYS A 310 -22.58 -21.39 9.78
CA LYS A 310 -23.24 -22.24 8.78
C LYS A 310 -24.70 -22.48 9.11
#